data_AF-A0A1L9QWW6-F1
#
_entry.id   AF-A0A1L9QWW6-F1
#
_cell.length_a   1.000
_cell.length_b   1.000
_cell.length_c   1.000
_cell.angle_alpha   90.00
_cell.angle_beta   90.00
_cell.angle_gamma   90.00
#
_symmetry.space_group_name_H-M   'P 1'
#
loop_
_entity.id
_entity.type
_entity.pdbx_description
1 polymer ?
#
loop_
_entity_poly.entity_id
_entity_poly.type
_entity_poly.pdbx_seq_one_letter_code
_entity_poly.pdbx_strand_id
1 'polypeptide(L)'
;MKMKLTQSLTLAIAAVFLVLLLSGHNRVFSQEHTGCFMVDSKGELTNLSTMCSGSEQVLGTGDVQVTLKWATTDDLDLSVIDPSGEEVLYSTPRIASGGELDVDSNANCEETTVNPVENVFWPTGGAPTGDYVAKVTFFARCQQSVQEVPFNVSLLVKGNRTENTGQVNMENETVTFPFSL
;
A
#
# COMPACT_ATOMS: atom_id res chain seq x y z
N MET A 1 12.46 60.53 42.87
CA MET A 1 12.74 61.93 42.47
C MET A 1 12.72 62.01 40.95
N LYS A 2 11.73 62.75 40.41
CA LYS A 2 11.60 63.43 39.10
C LYS A 2 11.89 62.69 37.77
N MET A 3 10.79 62.51 37.02
CA MET A 3 10.57 62.70 35.56
C MET A 3 11.74 63.22 34.70
N LYS A 4 11.86 62.70 33.47
CA LYS A 4 11.49 63.44 32.25
C LYS A 4 11.41 62.55 30.99
N LEU A 5 10.26 62.66 30.34
CA LEU A 5 9.93 62.26 28.98
C LEU A 5 10.44 63.34 28.02
N THR A 6 11.01 62.96 26.87
CA THR A 6 11.11 63.83 25.69
C THR A 6 11.00 63.00 24.42
N GLN A 7 10.22 63.53 23.49
CA GLN A 7 9.67 62.92 22.28
C GLN A 7 10.01 63.84 21.09
N SER A 8 10.32 63.27 19.91
CA SER A 8 10.21 63.90 18.57
C SER A 8 10.57 62.79 17.56
N LEU A 9 9.74 62.20 16.68
CA LEU A 9 8.73 62.62 15.68
C LEU A 9 9.30 63.22 14.38
N THR A 10 9.30 62.43 13.28
CA THR A 10 8.84 62.79 11.89
C THR A 10 8.98 61.57 10.94
N LEU A 11 7.86 60.95 10.53
CA LEU A 11 7.22 60.85 9.18
C LEU A 11 8.01 60.09 8.07
N ALA A 12 7.61 58.86 7.67
CA ALA A 12 6.66 58.46 6.58
C ALA A 12 7.30 58.63 5.16
N ILE A 13 7.27 57.75 4.14
CA ILE A 13 6.24 56.93 3.46
C ILE A 13 6.99 56.05 2.42
N ALA A 14 6.52 54.83 2.09
CA ALA A 14 6.29 54.34 0.70
C ALA A 14 6.06 52.82 0.64
N ALA A 15 4.82 52.45 0.36
CA ALA A 15 4.40 51.13 -0.07
C ALA A 15 4.76 50.91 -1.54
N VAL A 16 5.51 49.87 -1.88
CA VAL A 16 5.37 49.08 -3.13
C VAL A 16 6.04 47.72 -2.91
N PHE A 17 5.28 46.68 -2.59
CA PHE A 17 5.64 45.31 -2.94
C PHE A 17 4.46 44.68 -3.68
N LEU A 18 4.27 45.18 -4.89
CA LEU A 18 3.52 44.50 -5.93
C LEU A 18 4.48 43.53 -6.61
N VAL A 19 4.41 42.25 -6.24
CA VAL A 19 4.78 41.16 -7.15
C VAL A 19 3.59 40.19 -7.17
N LEU A 20 2.64 40.50 -8.05
CA LEU A 20 1.81 39.47 -8.65
C LEU A 20 2.66 38.85 -9.76
N LEU A 21 2.88 37.54 -9.70
CA LEU A 21 2.92 36.64 -10.86
C LEU A 21 2.97 35.18 -10.36
N LEU A 22 1.80 34.57 -10.38
CA LEU A 22 1.53 33.19 -10.80
C LEU A 22 2.59 32.13 -10.47
N SER A 23 2.34 31.43 -9.38
CA SER A 23 2.61 29.99 -9.35
C SER A 23 1.55 29.36 -8.47
N GLY A 24 0.43 28.99 -9.11
CA GLY A 24 -0.32 27.84 -8.66
C GLY A 24 0.67 26.69 -8.63
N HIS A 25 1.32 26.50 -7.49
CA HIS A 25 2.04 25.28 -7.22
C HIS A 25 0.93 24.25 -7.03
N ASN A 26 0.43 23.72 -8.14
CA ASN A 26 0.13 22.31 -8.20
C ASN A 26 1.43 21.65 -7.71
N ARG A 27 1.50 21.42 -6.40
CA ARG A 27 2.45 20.48 -5.85
C ARG A 27 2.00 19.17 -6.47
N VAL A 28 2.57 18.86 -7.62
CA VAL A 28 2.63 17.49 -8.10
C VAL A 28 3.47 16.81 -7.04
N PHE A 29 2.80 16.30 -6.01
CA PHE A 29 3.38 15.28 -5.17
C PHE A 29 3.68 14.14 -6.13
N SER A 30 4.96 14.03 -6.53
CA SER A 30 5.50 12.77 -6.99
C SER A 30 5.51 11.88 -5.76
N GLN A 31 4.33 11.36 -5.40
CA GLN A 31 4.24 10.25 -4.48
C GLN A 31 4.85 9.11 -5.27
N GLU A 32 6.04 8.68 -4.86
CA GLU A 32 6.64 7.44 -5.36
C GLU A 32 5.70 6.31 -4.93
N HIS A 33 4.66 6.10 -5.71
CA HIS A 33 3.85 4.90 -5.63
C HIS A 33 4.78 3.79 -6.09
N THR A 34 5.22 2.95 -5.16
CA THR A 34 6.08 1.77 -5.41
C THR A 34 5.37 0.70 -6.27
N GLY A 35 4.36 1.09 -7.05
CA GLY A 35 3.54 0.25 -7.89
C GLY A 35 3.50 0.84 -9.28
N CYS A 36 3.54 -0.03 -10.27
CA CYS A 36 3.54 0.35 -11.67
C CYS A 36 2.13 0.66 -12.16
N PHE A 37 1.61 1.79 -11.70
CA PHE A 37 0.31 2.32 -12.12
C PHE A 37 0.35 3.85 -12.13
N MET A 38 -0.58 4.45 -12.89
CA MET A 38 -0.87 5.88 -12.80
C MET A 38 -2.27 6.08 -12.24
N VAL A 39 -2.42 7.11 -11.43
CA VAL A 39 -3.71 7.62 -10.96
C VAL A 39 -4.00 8.90 -11.72
N ASP A 40 -5.14 8.97 -12.41
CA ASP A 40 -5.52 10.18 -13.14
C ASP A 40 -6.13 11.25 -12.21
N SER A 41 -6.50 12.41 -12.77
CA SER A 41 -7.11 13.51 -12.00
C SER A 41 -8.48 13.19 -11.38
N LYS A 42 -9.10 12.07 -11.76
CA LYS A 42 -10.39 11.58 -11.25
C LYS A 42 -10.21 10.44 -10.23
N GLY A 43 -8.98 10.03 -9.95
CA GLY A 43 -8.69 8.89 -9.08
C GLY A 43 -8.77 7.53 -9.79
N GLU A 44 -8.80 7.52 -11.13
CA GLU A 44 -8.87 6.29 -11.92
C GLU A 44 -7.49 5.68 -12.10
N LEU A 45 -7.40 4.36 -11.90
CA LEU A 45 -6.16 3.60 -11.96
C LEU A 45 -5.90 3.02 -13.35
N THR A 46 -4.75 3.37 -13.92
CA THR A 46 -4.20 2.75 -15.12
C THR A 46 -3.04 1.83 -14.74
N ASN A 47 -3.21 0.52 -14.99
CA ASN A 47 -2.15 -0.46 -14.78
C ASN A 47 -1.03 -0.30 -15.83
N LEU A 48 0.20 -0.12 -15.38
CA LEU A 48 1.41 -0.01 -16.21
C LEU A 48 2.42 -1.13 -15.94
N SER A 49 2.01 -2.23 -15.29
CA SER A 49 2.89 -3.31 -14.88
C SER A 49 3.65 -3.94 -16.06
N THR A 50 3.06 -3.98 -17.26
CA THR A 50 3.73 -4.44 -18.49
C THR A 50 4.80 -3.48 -19.02
N MET A 51 4.74 -2.19 -18.68
CA MET A 51 5.69 -1.17 -19.16
C MET A 51 6.86 -0.96 -18.21
N CYS A 52 6.68 -1.28 -16.93
CA CYS A 52 7.76 -1.33 -15.96
C CYS A 52 8.62 -2.58 -16.18
N SER A 53 9.66 -2.45 -16.99
CA SER A 53 10.64 -3.50 -17.20
C SER A 53 11.60 -3.60 -16.00
N GLY A 54 11.12 -4.15 -14.89
CA GLY A 54 11.94 -4.65 -13.78
C GLY A 54 11.98 -6.18 -13.78
N SER A 55 12.99 -6.79 -13.16
CA SER A 55 13.06 -8.24 -12.92
C SER A 55 12.09 -8.72 -11.82
N GLU A 56 11.11 -7.90 -11.46
CA GLU A 56 10.14 -8.18 -10.43
C GLU A 56 8.92 -8.87 -11.06
N GLN A 57 8.29 -9.78 -10.31
CA GLN A 57 7.12 -10.48 -10.77
C GLN A 57 6.00 -9.48 -11.09
N VAL A 58 5.38 -9.63 -12.27
CA VAL A 58 4.28 -8.76 -12.69
C VAL A 58 3.05 -9.13 -11.86
N LEU A 59 2.56 -8.15 -11.10
CA LEU A 59 1.36 -8.30 -10.26
C LEU A 59 0.15 -7.64 -10.94
N GLY A 60 -1.01 -8.25 -10.74
CA GLY A 60 -2.31 -7.66 -10.95
C GLY A 60 -2.54 -6.49 -9.99
N THR A 61 -3.37 -5.55 -10.42
CA THR A 61 -3.68 -4.32 -9.68
C THR A 61 -5.07 -3.83 -10.05
N GLY A 62 -5.58 -2.88 -9.27
CA GLY A 62 -6.85 -2.22 -9.52
C GLY A 62 -7.32 -1.46 -8.30
N ASP A 63 -8.64 -1.35 -8.14
CA ASP A 63 -9.27 -0.55 -7.08
C ASP A 63 -8.81 -0.95 -5.67
N VAL A 64 -8.58 -2.25 -5.47
CA VAL A 64 -7.98 -2.84 -4.27
C VAL A 64 -6.82 -3.72 -4.71
N GLN A 65 -5.68 -3.59 -4.06
CA GLN A 65 -4.58 -4.55 -4.16
C GLN A 65 -3.91 -4.70 -2.79
N VAL A 66 -3.70 -5.95 -2.39
CA VAL A 66 -2.97 -6.34 -1.19
C VAL A 66 -1.77 -7.16 -1.62
N THR A 67 -0.57 -6.70 -1.28
CA THR A 67 0.67 -7.40 -1.62
C THR A 67 1.43 -7.74 -0.34
N LEU A 68 1.71 -9.02 -0.13
CA LEU A 68 2.52 -9.55 0.96
C LEU A 68 3.95 -9.80 0.45
N LYS A 69 4.96 -9.42 1.25
CA LYS A 69 6.37 -9.72 1.00
C LYS A 69 7.08 -10.10 2.29
N TRP A 70 7.97 -11.10 2.22
CA TRP A 70 8.84 -11.50 3.34
C TRP A 70 10.22 -11.90 2.85
N ALA A 71 11.11 -12.29 3.77
CA ALA A 71 12.54 -12.51 3.48
C ALA A 71 13.04 -13.89 3.94
N THR A 72 12.16 -14.89 3.98
CA THR A 72 12.51 -16.29 4.28
C THR A 72 11.89 -17.22 3.24
N THR A 73 12.32 -18.48 3.24
CA THR A 73 11.73 -19.53 2.41
C THR A 73 10.49 -20.16 3.04
N ASP A 74 10.07 -19.68 4.21
CA ASP A 74 8.88 -20.22 4.89
C ASP A 74 7.62 -19.85 4.11
N ASP A 75 6.56 -20.61 4.33
CA ASP A 75 5.29 -20.48 3.64
C ASP A 75 4.36 -19.57 4.46
N LEU A 76 4.06 -18.40 3.91
CA LEU A 76 3.15 -17.42 4.48
C LEU A 76 2.01 -17.18 3.50
N ASP A 77 0.78 -17.47 3.91
CA ASP A 77 -0.40 -17.24 3.09
C ASP A 77 -0.94 -15.82 3.27
N LEU A 78 -1.30 -15.19 2.16
CA LEU A 78 -2.18 -14.02 2.08
C LEU A 78 -3.61 -14.46 1.80
N SER A 79 -4.55 -13.96 2.60
CA SER A 79 -5.97 -14.01 2.26
C SER A 79 -6.64 -12.65 2.44
N VAL A 80 -7.71 -12.39 1.69
CA VAL A 80 -8.48 -11.15 1.80
C VAL A 80 -9.97 -11.47 1.82
N ILE A 81 -10.63 -11.07 2.90
CA ILE A 81 -12.09 -11.09 3.01
C ILE A 81 -12.66 -9.80 2.41
N ASP A 82 -13.67 -9.95 1.56
CA ASP A 82 -14.40 -8.87 0.92
C ASP A 82 -15.60 -8.37 1.76
N PRO A 83 -16.27 -7.27 1.36
CA PRO A 83 -17.41 -6.73 2.10
C PRO A 83 -18.63 -7.66 2.22
N SER A 84 -18.72 -8.68 1.37
CA SER A 84 -19.78 -9.68 1.43
C SER A 84 -19.45 -10.85 2.36
N GLY A 85 -18.19 -10.95 2.80
CA GLY A 85 -17.67 -12.01 3.65
C GLY A 85 -17.07 -13.19 2.87
N GLU A 86 -16.94 -13.09 1.54
CA GLU A 86 -16.21 -14.08 0.74
C GLU A 86 -14.69 -13.83 0.90
N GLU A 87 -13.90 -14.90 0.88
CA GLU A 87 -12.46 -14.83 1.10
C GLU A 87 -11.71 -15.31 -0.14
N VAL A 88 -10.81 -14.47 -0.65
CA VAL A 88 -9.78 -14.87 -1.60
C VAL A 88 -8.63 -15.48 -0.81
N LEU A 89 -8.27 -16.73 -1.11
CA LEU A 89 -7.12 -17.43 -0.53
C LEU A 89 -6.60 -18.49 -1.50
N TYR A 90 -5.45 -19.12 -1.21
CA TYR A 90 -4.86 -20.16 -2.07
C TYR A 90 -5.85 -21.19 -2.63
N SER A 91 -6.70 -21.77 -1.76
CA SER A 91 -7.67 -22.80 -2.16
C SER A 91 -8.89 -22.25 -2.92
N THR A 92 -9.17 -20.96 -2.81
CA THR A 92 -10.25 -20.24 -3.51
C THR A 92 -9.66 -18.95 -4.09
N PRO A 93 -8.83 -19.05 -5.16
CA PRO A 93 -8.04 -17.93 -5.62
C PRO A 93 -8.88 -16.89 -6.38
N ARG A 94 -10.16 -17.17 -6.66
CA ARG A 94 -11.09 -16.24 -7.30
C ARG A 94 -12.46 -16.35 -6.64
N ILE A 95 -13.10 -15.21 -6.39
CA ILE A 95 -14.45 -15.13 -5.78
C ILE A 95 -15.44 -14.35 -6.66
N ALA A 96 -16.73 -14.39 -6.30
CA ALA A 96 -17.79 -13.84 -7.13
C ALA A 96 -17.73 -12.30 -7.27
N SER A 97 -17.22 -11.59 -6.26
CA SER A 97 -17.02 -10.14 -6.32
C SER A 97 -15.85 -9.69 -7.20
N GLY A 98 -15.10 -10.64 -7.78
CA GLY A 98 -14.02 -10.36 -8.72
C GLY A 98 -12.62 -10.25 -8.10
N GLY A 99 -12.46 -10.61 -6.83
CA GLY A 99 -11.16 -10.71 -6.19
C GLY A 99 -10.36 -11.90 -6.72
N GLU A 100 -9.06 -11.71 -6.90
CA GLU A 100 -8.14 -12.72 -7.45
C GLU A 100 -6.80 -12.74 -6.71
N LEU A 101 -6.34 -13.93 -6.33
CA LEU A 101 -4.94 -14.23 -5.95
C LEU A 101 -4.21 -14.67 -7.22
N ASP A 102 -3.25 -13.88 -7.68
CA ASP A 102 -2.52 -14.14 -8.93
C ASP A 102 -1.07 -14.59 -8.73
N VAL A 103 -0.51 -14.31 -7.56
CA VAL A 103 0.83 -14.73 -7.16
C VAL A 103 0.76 -15.30 -5.76
N ASP A 104 1.35 -16.49 -5.63
CA ASP A 104 1.46 -17.31 -4.43
C ASP A 104 2.88 -17.90 -4.43
N SER A 105 3.67 -17.61 -3.40
CA SER A 105 5.10 -17.96 -3.32
C SER A 105 5.36 -18.86 -2.13
N ASN A 106 6.30 -19.81 -2.30
CA ASN A 106 6.69 -20.79 -1.28
C ASN A 106 5.59 -21.79 -0.88
N ALA A 107 4.45 -21.81 -1.58
CA ALA A 107 3.36 -22.75 -1.37
C ALA A 107 3.84 -24.19 -1.15
N ASN A 108 3.40 -24.77 -0.04
CA ASN A 108 3.74 -26.13 0.41
C ASN A 108 5.24 -26.44 0.47
N CYS A 109 6.09 -25.42 0.56
CA CYS A 109 7.55 -25.54 0.61
C CYS A 109 8.19 -26.23 -0.61
N GLU A 110 7.54 -26.25 -1.78
CA GLU A 110 8.05 -26.98 -2.96
C GLU A 110 9.13 -26.18 -3.73
N GLU A 111 8.78 -25.01 -4.25
CA GLU A 111 9.67 -24.15 -5.06
C GLU A 111 9.95 -22.82 -4.34
N THR A 112 10.72 -22.91 -3.25
CA THR A 112 10.91 -21.76 -2.35
C THR A 112 11.91 -20.72 -2.86
N THR A 113 11.66 -19.45 -2.52
CA THR A 113 12.52 -18.29 -2.75
C THR A 113 12.72 -17.50 -1.46
N VAL A 114 13.80 -16.72 -1.38
CA VAL A 114 14.08 -15.80 -0.25
C VAL A 114 13.52 -14.39 -0.47
N ASN A 115 12.95 -14.11 -1.66
CA ASN A 115 12.21 -12.88 -1.94
C ASN A 115 10.76 -13.19 -2.37
N PRO A 116 9.99 -13.93 -1.55
CA PRO A 116 8.64 -14.32 -1.87
C PRO A 116 7.66 -13.14 -1.87
N VAL A 117 6.61 -13.29 -2.69
CA VAL A 117 5.53 -12.32 -2.84
C VAL A 117 4.22 -13.10 -2.90
N GLU A 118 3.17 -12.56 -2.28
CA GLU A 118 1.79 -12.92 -2.65
C GLU A 118 0.99 -11.67 -2.98
N ASN A 119 -0.04 -11.80 -3.82
CA ASN A 119 -0.82 -10.67 -4.27
C ASN A 119 -2.29 -11.02 -4.51
N VAL A 120 -3.18 -10.29 -3.83
CA VAL A 120 -4.63 -10.33 -4.06
C VAL A 120 -5.10 -8.97 -4.57
N PHE A 121 -5.93 -8.95 -5.60
CA PHE A 121 -6.45 -7.70 -6.14
C PHE A 121 -7.89 -7.81 -6.65
N TRP A 122 -8.54 -6.66 -6.77
CA TRP A 122 -9.76 -6.47 -7.55
C TRP A 122 -9.45 -5.47 -8.67
N PRO A 123 -9.79 -5.77 -9.93
CA PRO A 123 -9.49 -4.89 -11.05
C PRO A 123 -10.19 -3.54 -10.93
N THR A 124 -9.68 -2.52 -11.64
CA THR A 124 -10.28 -1.18 -11.69
C THR A 124 -11.76 -1.26 -12.07
N GLY A 125 -12.63 -0.64 -11.26
CA GLY A 125 -14.08 -0.65 -11.43
C GLY A 125 -14.79 -1.95 -10.98
N GLY A 126 -14.04 -2.96 -10.51
CA GLY A 126 -14.57 -4.26 -10.11
C GLY A 126 -14.71 -4.46 -8.60
N ALA A 127 -14.08 -3.63 -7.77
CA ALA A 127 -14.07 -3.84 -6.33
C ALA A 127 -15.37 -3.33 -5.66
N PRO A 128 -16.06 -4.16 -4.85
CA PRO A 128 -17.22 -3.71 -4.08
C PRO A 128 -16.84 -2.68 -3.02
N THR A 129 -17.65 -1.62 -2.84
CA THR A 129 -17.46 -0.67 -1.74
C THR A 129 -17.75 -1.34 -0.40
N GLY A 130 -16.91 -1.07 0.61
CA GLY A 130 -17.11 -1.57 1.97
C GLY A 130 -15.82 -1.93 2.67
N ASP A 131 -15.96 -2.71 3.74
CA ASP A 131 -14.85 -3.12 4.60
C ASP A 131 -14.25 -4.44 4.12
N TYR A 132 -12.93 -4.48 4.09
CA TYR A 132 -12.11 -5.63 3.75
C TYR A 132 -11.23 -6.00 4.94
N VAL A 133 -10.79 -7.26 4.97
CA VAL A 133 -9.80 -7.72 5.94
C VAL A 133 -8.73 -8.53 5.22
N ALA A 134 -7.51 -7.99 5.15
CA ALA A 134 -6.35 -8.78 4.76
C ALA A 134 -5.84 -9.59 5.97
N LYS A 135 -5.41 -10.82 5.74
CA LYS A 135 -4.80 -11.69 6.73
C LYS A 135 -3.48 -12.23 6.20
N VAL A 136 -2.48 -12.26 7.06
CA VAL A 136 -1.21 -12.96 6.80
C VAL A 136 -1.12 -14.11 7.78
N THR A 137 -0.99 -15.33 7.27
CA THR A 137 -0.97 -16.55 8.07
C THR A 137 0.33 -17.32 7.88
N PHE A 138 0.93 -17.79 8.97
CA PHE A 138 2.03 -18.74 8.93
C PHE A 138 1.48 -20.13 8.57
N PHE A 139 1.69 -20.57 7.33
CA PHE A 139 1.19 -21.87 6.88
C PHE A 139 2.17 -22.98 7.25
N ALA A 140 3.43 -22.84 6.84
CA ALA A 140 4.41 -23.89 7.05
C ALA A 140 5.83 -23.38 7.28
N ARG A 141 6.52 -24.13 8.12
CA ARG A 141 7.95 -24.03 8.31
C ARG A 141 8.64 -24.85 7.21
N CYS A 142 9.27 -24.20 6.25
CA CYS A 142 9.96 -24.90 5.17
C CYS A 142 11.40 -25.21 5.53
N GLN A 143 12.10 -24.25 6.14
CA GLN A 143 13.45 -24.44 6.65
C GLN A 143 13.58 -23.79 8.04
N GLN A 144 14.43 -24.35 8.90
CA GLN A 144 14.71 -23.74 10.19
C GLN A 144 15.57 -22.49 10.00
N SER A 145 14.92 -21.34 9.80
CA SER A 145 15.55 -20.04 9.60
C SER A 145 15.49 -19.18 10.88
N VAL A 146 14.30 -18.68 11.22
CA VAL A 146 14.06 -17.70 12.30
C VAL A 146 12.78 -18.04 13.05
N GLN A 147 12.74 -17.89 14.38
CA GLN A 147 11.55 -18.26 15.16
C GLN A 147 10.30 -17.48 14.71
N GLU A 148 10.45 -16.18 14.48
CA GLU A 148 9.43 -15.26 13.97
C GLU A 148 9.80 -14.83 12.55
N VAL A 149 8.83 -14.91 11.64
CA VAL A 149 9.01 -14.49 10.24
C VAL A 149 8.46 -13.07 10.08
N PRO A 150 9.31 -12.05 9.90
CA PRO A 150 8.86 -10.70 9.62
C PRO A 150 8.39 -10.56 8.17
N PHE A 151 7.37 -9.74 7.98
CA PHE A 151 6.79 -9.46 6.68
C PHE A 151 6.35 -7.99 6.55
N ASN A 152 6.11 -7.57 5.30
CA ASN A 152 5.50 -6.31 4.93
C ASN A 152 4.23 -6.57 4.10
N VAL A 153 3.18 -5.78 4.35
CA VAL A 153 1.93 -5.79 3.58
C VAL A 153 1.70 -4.39 3.04
N SER A 154 1.58 -4.30 1.73
CA SER A 154 1.18 -3.09 1.01
C SER A 154 -0.32 -3.16 0.70
N LEU A 155 -1.08 -2.14 1.10
CA LEU A 155 -2.50 -2.00 0.79
C LEU A 155 -2.67 -0.81 -0.16
N LEU A 156 -3.18 -1.07 -1.36
CA LEU A 156 -3.57 -0.08 -2.34
C LEU A 156 -5.10 0.01 -2.37
N VAL A 157 -5.62 1.22 -2.19
CA VAL A 157 -7.06 1.53 -2.27
C VAL A 157 -7.23 2.78 -3.13
N LYS A 158 -7.83 2.64 -4.31
CA LYS A 158 -8.04 3.75 -5.28
C LYS A 158 -6.79 4.60 -5.49
N GLY A 159 -5.64 3.95 -5.63
CA GLY A 159 -4.35 4.61 -5.86
C GLY A 159 -3.65 5.08 -4.59
N ASN A 160 -4.32 5.13 -3.43
CA ASN A 160 -3.67 5.43 -2.17
C ASN A 160 -3.03 4.17 -1.60
N ARG A 161 -1.71 4.20 -1.41
CA ARG A 161 -0.95 3.08 -0.86
C ARG A 161 -0.57 3.33 0.60
N THR A 162 -0.80 2.32 1.43
CA THR A 162 -0.28 2.25 2.81
C THR A 162 0.60 1.01 2.98
N GLU A 163 1.63 1.14 3.80
CA GLU A 163 2.57 0.07 4.10
C GLU A 163 2.45 -0.32 5.56
N ASN A 164 2.33 -1.62 5.81
CA ASN A 164 2.23 -2.20 7.14
C ASN A 164 3.32 -3.26 7.32
N THR A 165 3.70 -3.52 8.56
CA THR A 165 4.66 -4.58 8.91
C THR A 165 4.06 -5.47 9.99
N GLY A 166 4.44 -6.73 9.99
CA GLY A 166 4.06 -7.66 11.06
C GLY A 166 5.06 -8.81 11.17
N GLN A 167 4.76 -9.72 12.09
CA GLN A 167 5.53 -10.95 12.28
C GLN A 167 4.55 -12.07 12.62
N VAL A 168 4.80 -13.27 12.12
CA VAL A 168 4.04 -14.48 12.44
C VAL A 168 4.98 -15.63 12.78
N ASN A 169 4.48 -16.60 13.53
CA ASN A 169 5.17 -17.85 13.86
C ASN A 169 4.13 -18.96 14.15
N MET A 170 4.58 -20.13 14.60
CA MET A 170 3.70 -21.26 14.91
C MET A 170 2.78 -21.07 16.13
N GLU A 171 2.98 -20.02 16.93
CA GLU A 171 2.15 -19.71 18.11
C GLU A 171 1.21 -18.52 17.85
N ASN A 172 1.66 -17.55 17.06
CA ASN A 172 0.94 -16.38 16.59
C ASN A 172 0.81 -16.50 15.06
N GLU A 173 -0.07 -17.40 14.65
CA GLU A 173 -0.15 -17.85 13.26
C GLU A 173 -0.71 -16.78 12.33
N THR A 174 -1.63 -15.92 12.77
CA THR A 174 -2.31 -14.96 11.89
C THR A 174 -2.26 -13.53 12.42
N VAL A 175 -1.97 -12.57 11.52
CA VAL A 175 -2.11 -11.13 11.75
C VAL A 175 -3.11 -10.56 10.73
N THR A 176 -3.96 -9.62 11.16
CA THR A 176 -5.02 -9.04 10.32
C THR A 176 -4.87 -7.54 10.14
N PHE A 177 -5.26 -7.05 8.95
CA PHE A 177 -5.21 -5.65 8.55
C PHE A 177 -6.58 -5.26 7.97
N PRO A 178 -7.47 -4.64 8.75
CA PRO A 178 -8.72 -4.10 8.23
C PRO A 178 -8.47 -2.83 7.42
N PHE A 179 -9.20 -2.68 6.31
CA PHE A 179 -9.19 -1.48 5.48
C PHE A 179 -10.54 -1.32 4.76
N SER A 180 -10.79 -0.17 4.14
CA SER A 180 -12.05 0.10 3.44
C SER A 180 -11.78 0.73 2.08
N LEU A 181 -12.63 0.39 1.10
CA LEU A 181 -12.68 1.00 -0.23
C LEU A 181 -13.67 2.16 -0.30
#